data_AF-A0A2M8IZL9-F1
#
_entry.id   AF-A0A2M8IZL9-F1
#
_cell.length_a   1.000
_cell.length_b   1.000
_cell.length_c   1.000
_cell.angle_alpha   90.00
_cell.angle_beta   90.00
_cell.angle_gamma   90.00
#
_symmetry.space_group_name_H-M   'P 1'
#
loop_
_entity.id
_entity.type
_entity.pdbx_description
1 polymer ?
#
loop_
_entity_poly.entity_id
_entity_poly.type
_entity_poly.pdbx_seq_one_letter_code
_entity_poly.pdbx_strand_id
1 'polypeptide(L)' 'MQNDWILDVLADLKRFALANDLAALATKLDDTTHVAAQEIASKAKGAGPGPQLYGDDGRSGCVDRKAGSH' A
#
# COMPACT_ATOMS: atom_id res chain seq x y z
N MET A 1 5.62 8.21 -2.37
CA MET A 1 6.57 9.06 -3.11
C MET A 1 7.26 8.37 -4.27
N GLN A 2 7.75 7.12 -4.15
CA GLN A 2 8.60 6.57 -5.21
C GLN A 2 7.86 6.21 -6.50
N ASN A 3 6.55 5.95 -6.44
CA ASN A 3 5.77 5.47 -7.59
C ASN A 3 4.73 6.47 -8.08
N ASP A 4 4.52 7.60 -7.41
CA ASP A 4 3.43 8.53 -7.72
C ASP A 4 3.64 9.29 -9.05
N TRP A 5 4.90 9.45 -9.47
CA TRP A 5 5.28 10.09 -10.74
C TRP A 5 4.69 9.41 -11.99
N ILE A 6 4.35 8.12 -11.91
CA ILE A 6 3.78 7.40 -13.05
C ILE A 6 2.37 7.90 -13.38
N LEU A 7 1.63 8.42 -12.39
CA LEU A 7 0.28 8.94 -12.60
C LEU A 7 0.31 10.22 -13.45
N ASP A 8 1.30 11.07 -13.23
CA ASP A 8 1.52 12.27 -14.06
C ASP A 8 1.87 11.88 -15.51
N VAL A 9 2.73 10.89 -15.70
CA VAL A 9 3.08 10.38 -17.04
C VAL A 9 1.88 9.78 -17.75
N LEU A 10 1.04 9.00 -17.06
CA LEU A 10 -0.19 8.45 -17.63
C LEU A 10 -1.19 9.55 -18.02
N ALA A 11 -1.27 10.62 -17.22
CA ALA A 11 -2.09 11.79 -17.54
C ALA A 11 -1.58 12.55 -18.77
N ASP A 12 -0.26 12.70 -18.92
CA ASP A 12 0.35 13.29 -20.12
C ASP A 12 0.07 12.45 -21.37
N LEU A 13 0.24 11.12 -21.29
CA LEU A 13 -0.05 10.20 -22.39
C LEU A 13 -1.53 10.21 -22.79
N LYS A 14 -2.44 10.32 -21.82
CA LYS A 14 -3.88 10.43 -22.10
C LYS A 14 -4.20 11.73 -22.84
N ARG A 15 -3.61 12.86 -22.42
CA ARG A 15 -3.74 14.16 -23.11
C ARG A 15 -3.19 14.09 -24.53
N PHE A 16 -2.05 13.44 -24.73
CA PHE A 16 -1.52 13.17 -26.07
C PHE A 16 -2.49 12.33 -26.91
N ALA A 17 -3.03 11.24 -26.38
CA ALA A 17 -3.97 10.39 -27.10
C ALA A 17 -5.24 11.15 -27.52
N LEU A 18 -5.81 11.96 -26.63
CA LEU A 18 -6.97 12.80 -26.93
C LEU A 18 -6.66 13.88 -27.99
N ALA A 19 -5.48 14.49 -27.93
CA ALA A 19 -5.06 15.50 -28.92
C ALA A 19 -4.81 14.92 -30.32
N ASN A 20 -4.69 13.60 -30.45
CA ASN A 20 -4.41 12.91 -31.72
C ASN A 20 -5.56 11.99 -32.16
N ASP A 21 -6.78 12.18 -31.63
CA ASP A 21 -7.96 11.36 -31.93
C ASP A 21 -7.79 9.84 -31.68
N LEU A 22 -6.84 9.47 -30.80
CA LEU A 22 -6.58 8.08 -30.41
C LEU A 22 -7.51 7.64 -29.27
N ALA A 23 -8.82 7.68 -29.50
CA ALA A 23 -9.83 7.43 -28.46
C ALA A 23 -9.66 6.08 -27.75
N ALA A 24 -9.37 5.00 -28.49
CA ALA A 24 -9.15 3.67 -27.91
C ALA A 24 -7.91 3.63 -26.98
N LEU A 25 -6.86 4.40 -27.33
CA LEU A 25 -5.68 4.52 -26.50
C LEU A 25 -5.99 5.31 -25.23
N ALA A 26 -6.74 6.41 -25.33
CA ALA A 26 -7.15 7.22 -24.19
C ALA A 26 -8.00 6.41 -23.20
N THR A 27 -8.93 5.57 -23.69
CA THR A 27 -9.71 4.65 -22.85
C THR A 27 -8.81 3.67 -22.11
N LYS A 28 -7.87 3.02 -22.81
CA LYS A 28 -6.96 2.06 -22.18
C LYS A 28 -6.03 2.69 -21.14
N LEU A 29 -5.63 3.95 -21.37
CA LEU A 29 -4.84 4.72 -20.42
C LEU A 29 -5.64 5.09 -19.16
N ASP A 30 -6.95 5.26 -19.27
CA ASP A 30 -7.84 5.46 -18.11
C ASP A 30 -7.85 4.23 -17.20
N ASP A 31 -8.11 3.05 -17.77
CA ASP A 31 -8.06 1.76 -17.05
C ASP A 31 -6.69 1.53 -16.41
N THR A 32 -5.62 1.82 -17.15
CA THR A 32 -4.24 1.68 -16.67
C THR A 32 -3.96 2.60 -15.48
N THR A 33 -4.48 3.84 -15.52
CA THR A 33 -4.34 4.81 -14.42
C THR A 33 -5.06 4.31 -13.17
N HIS A 34 -6.25 3.73 -13.32
CA HIS A 34 -7.01 3.14 -12.21
C HIS A 34 -6.25 1.99 -11.54
N VAL A 35 -5.73 1.05 -12.33
CA VAL A 35 -4.93 -0.08 -11.82
C VAL A 35 -3.66 0.42 -11.13
N ALA A 36 -2.93 1.35 -11.75
CA ALA A 36 -1.72 1.93 -11.16
C ALA A 36 -2.01 2.59 -9.80
N ALA A 37 -3.09 3.38 -9.70
CA ALA A 37 -3.49 4.02 -8.46
C ALA A 37 -3.84 2.99 -7.36
N GLN A 38 -4.56 1.91 -7.71
CA GLN A 38 -4.90 0.83 -6.78
C GLN A 38 -3.64 0.11 -6.26
N GLU A 39 -2.70 -0.22 -7.14
CA GLU A 39 -1.46 -0.90 -6.79
C GLU A 39 -0.54 -0.02 -5.93
N ILE A 40 -0.41 1.27 -6.28
CA ILE A 40 0.38 2.24 -5.50
C ILE A 40 -0.22 2.42 -4.11
N ALA A 41 -1.55 2.58 -4.02
CA ALA A 41 -2.25 2.70 -2.74
C ALA A 41 -2.10 1.43 -1.89
N SER A 42 -2.17 0.25 -2.51
CA SER A 42 -1.99 -1.04 -1.82
C SER A 42 -0.56 -1.21 -1.30
N LYS A 43 0.45 -0.85 -2.10
CA LYS A 43 1.85 -0.82 -1.67
C LYS A 43 2.11 0.19 -0.55
N ALA A 44 1.48 1.36 -0.60
CA ALA A 44 1.58 2.35 0.47
C ALA A 44 0.98 1.82 1.79
N LYS A 45 -0.11 1.05 1.72
CA LYS A 45 -0.73 0.39 2.89
C LYS A 45 0.10 -0.77 3.44
N GLY A 46 0.83 -1.49 2.60
CA GLY A 46 1.74 -2.57 3.02
C GLY A 46 3.07 -2.11 3.62
N ALA A 47 3.39 -0.81 3.53
CA ALA A 47 4.64 -0.23 4.02
C ALA A 47 4.50 0.55 5.36
N GLY A 48 3.31 0.54 5.98
CA GLY A 48 3.10 1.00 7.35
C GLY A 48 3.15 -0.18 8.33
N PRO A 49 3.63 0.00 9.58
CA PRO A 49 3.76 -1.08 10.54
C PRO A 49 2.40 -1.76 10.70
N GLY A 50 2.40 -3.10 10.79
CA GLY A 50 1.20 -3.89 11.02
C GLY A 50 0.36 -3.33 12.17
N PRO A 51 -0.93 -3.71 12.30
CA PRO A 51 -1.80 -3.16 13.33
C PRO A 51 -1.11 -3.25 14.67
N GLN A 52 -0.65 -2.10 15.16
CA GLN A 52 -0.06 -1.92 16.46
C GLN A 52 -1.22 -2.00 17.44
N LEU A 53 -1.68 -3.22 17.68
CA LEU A 53 -2.35 -3.57 18.93
C LEU A 53 -1.26 -3.59 19.99
N TYR A 54 -0.78 -2.40 20.36
CA TYR A 54 -0.04 -2.20 21.59
C TYR A 54 -1.06 -2.29 22.72
N GLY A 55 -1.23 -3.50 23.22
CA GLY A 55 -1.83 -3.80 24.51
C GLY A 55 -0.77 -4.48 25.37
N ASP A 56 0.33 -3.78 25.61
CA ASP A 56 1.24 -4.09 26.71
C ASP A 56 0.74 -3.28 27.92
N ASP A 57 0.23 -3.95 28.95
CA ASP A 57 0.60 -3.73 30.35
C ASP A 57 -0.25 -4.62 31.27
N GLY A 58 0.41 -5.49 32.02
CA GLY A 58 -0.26 -6.38 32.95
C GLY A 58 0.64 -7.40 33.64
N ARG A 59 1.89 -7.02 33.91
CA ARG A 59 2.81 -7.72 34.80
C ARG A 59 2.14 -7.95 36.15
N SER A 60 1.75 -9.19 36.48
CA SER A 60 1.46 -9.56 37.86
C SER A 60 1.80 -11.02 38.14
N GLY A 61 2.74 -11.20 39.06
CA GLY A 61 2.83 -12.43 39.85
C GLY A 61 4.00 -13.34 39.50
N CYS A 62 5.19 -12.96 39.92
CA CYS A 62 6.20 -13.93 40.35
C CYS A 62 5.55 -14.82 41.42
N VAL A 63 5.45 -16.12 41.19
CA VAL A 63 5.34 -17.09 42.29
C VAL A 63 6.39 -18.16 42.09
N ASP A 64 7.47 -17.95 42.81
CA ASP A 64 8.39 -18.95 43.29
C ASP A 64 7.62 -20.21 43.75
N ARG A 65 8.02 -21.39 43.26
CA ARG A 65 8.50 -22.46 44.15
C ARG A 65 9.01 -23.71 43.38
N LYS A 66 10.33 -23.88 43.54
CA LYS A 66 11.06 -25.11 43.89
C LYS A 66 11.15 -26.26 42.89
N ALA A 67 12.35 -26.40 42.36
CA ALA A 67 12.98 -27.66 42.00
C ALA A 67 13.12 -28.60 43.23
N GLY A 68 13.12 -29.92 43.00
CA GLY A 68 13.67 -30.88 43.98
C GLY A 68 13.09 -32.30 43.95
N SER A 69 13.82 -33.17 43.26
CA SER A 69 13.86 -34.65 43.24
C SER A 69 13.54 -35.41 44.54
N HIS A 70 12.82 -36.54 44.42
CA HIS A 70 13.19 -37.87 44.93
C HIS A 70 12.23 -38.95 44.39
#